data_AF-A0A2D6K5X6-F1
#
_entry.id   AF-A0A2D6K5X6-F1
#
_cell.length_a   1.000
_cell.length_b   1.000
_cell.length_c   1.000
_cell.angle_alpha   90.00
_cell.angle_beta   90.00
_cell.angle_gamma   90.00
#
_symmetry.space_group_name_H-M   'P 1'
#
loop_
_entity.id
_entity.type
_entity.pdbx_description
1 polymer ?
#
loop_
_entity_poly.entity_id
_entity_poly.type
_entity_poly.pdbx_seq_one_letter_code
_entity_poly.pdbx_strand_id
1 'polypeptide(L)'
;MLMKKGNITLMIVGIILVIASLLVLAPKLVNFLSSGQEKGPEILCQETVALRAASALSVSGVNVAKTPLLCKTIDKDISGTKDDVMHQLGDLMARCWWMYGEGRYDDIAGGGSFGYEDIIPDFSTSNACVMCYSVVVEDSEEFSVSDSISSEEFANFLLTEDYKHRNSKGNTYLGYVQTVGGPGAIQVLTDIESEKAYGISFAAKNKEPGFLASVGLGAVGLGVLSIASGPVGWVTGGILAIGGTLSTIDDVMTLFRNREVSSIYINDLATAQENCFQGDLGGN
;
A
#
# COMPACT_ATOMS: atom_id res chain seq x y z
N MET A 1 -46.65 -37.38 -4.38
CA MET A 1 -45.20 -37.32 -4.08
C MET A 1 -45.01 -37.51 -2.59
N LEU A 2 -44.73 -38.75 -2.16
CA LEU A 2 -44.44 -39.09 -0.76
C LEU A 2 -42.95 -38.85 -0.51
N MET A 3 -42.62 -37.78 0.22
CA MET A 3 -41.26 -37.60 0.72
C MET A 3 -40.94 -38.75 1.68
N LYS A 4 -39.90 -39.52 1.34
CA LYS A 4 -39.42 -40.69 2.08
C LYS A 4 -38.87 -40.20 3.43
N LYS A 5 -39.64 -40.42 4.51
CA LYS A 5 -39.33 -39.95 5.88
C LYS A 5 -37.95 -40.36 6.42
N GLY A 6 -37.25 -41.30 5.78
CA GLY A 6 -35.90 -41.72 6.15
C GLY A 6 -34.77 -40.73 5.80
N ASN A 7 -34.99 -39.75 4.93
CA ASN A 7 -33.90 -38.83 4.51
C ASN A 7 -33.67 -37.67 5.51
N ILE A 8 -34.68 -37.36 6.33
CA ILE A 8 -34.63 -36.23 7.27
C ILE A 8 -33.67 -36.52 8.44
N THR A 9 -33.67 -37.74 8.96
CA THR A 9 -32.81 -38.13 10.08
C THR A 9 -31.33 -38.04 9.73
N LEU A 10 -30.93 -38.45 8.53
CA LEU A 10 -29.54 -38.36 8.06
C LEU A 10 -29.08 -36.91 7.89
N MET A 11 -29.94 -36.04 7.38
CA MET A 11 -29.62 -34.61 7.21
C MET A 11 -29.41 -33.90 8.56
N ILE A 12 -30.24 -34.22 9.57
CA ILE A 12 -30.09 -33.65 10.92
C ILE A 12 -28.76 -34.08 11.56
N VAL A 13 -28.40 -35.36 11.45
CA VAL A 13 -27.12 -35.86 12.00
C VAL A 13 -25.94 -35.20 11.29
N GLY A 14 -26.02 -34.98 9.97
CA GLY A 14 -24.99 -34.28 9.20
C GLY A 14 -24.79 -32.82 9.66
N ILE A 15 -25.87 -32.08 9.87
CA ILE A 15 -25.80 -30.67 10.34
C ILE A 15 -25.17 -30.61 11.74
N ILE A 16 -25.56 -31.50 12.65
CA ILE A 16 -25.00 -31.57 14.00
C ILE A 16 -23.48 -31.82 13.94
N LEU A 17 -23.02 -32.71 13.07
CA LEU A 17 -21.60 -32.99 12.87
C LEU A 17 -20.82 -31.76 12.35
N VAL A 18 -21.37 -31.04 11.38
CA VAL A 18 -20.75 -29.81 10.86
C VAL A 18 -20.67 -28.74 11.94
N ILE A 19 -21.75 -28.50 12.69
CA ILE A 19 -21.76 -27.52 13.79
C ILE A 19 -20.76 -27.93 14.88
N ALA A 20 -20.73 -29.21 15.27
CA ALA A 20 -19.77 -29.71 16.26
C ALA A 20 -18.32 -29.52 15.80
N SER A 21 -18.02 -29.77 14.52
CA SER A 21 -16.68 -29.52 13.97
C SER A 21 -16.31 -28.04 13.98
N LEU A 22 -17.26 -27.14 13.66
CA LEU A 22 -17.04 -25.70 13.71
C LEU A 22 -16.80 -25.21 15.15
N LEU A 23 -17.54 -25.73 16.13
CA LEU A 23 -17.37 -25.38 17.54
C LEU A 23 -16.01 -25.82 18.11
N VAL A 24 -15.43 -26.92 17.61
CA VAL A 24 -14.09 -27.37 18.02
C VAL A 24 -13.00 -26.51 17.36
N LEU A 25 -13.21 -26.06 16.11
CA LEU A 25 -12.26 -25.22 15.38
C LEU A 25 -12.32 -23.74 15.80
N ALA A 26 -13.50 -23.24 16.20
CA ALA A 26 -13.71 -21.83 16.51
C ALA A 26 -12.75 -21.26 17.57
N PRO A 27 -12.46 -21.93 18.71
CA PRO A 27 -11.50 -21.41 19.69
C PRO A 27 -10.06 -21.33 19.12
N LYS A 28 -9.69 -22.26 18.23
CA LYS A 28 -8.38 -22.23 17.57
C LYS A 28 -8.30 -21.09 16.57
N LEU A 29 -9.38 -20.82 15.84
CA LEU A 29 -9.47 -19.68 14.94
C LEU A 29 -9.45 -18.36 15.72
N VAL A 30 -10.20 -18.24 16.82
CA VAL A 30 -10.20 -17.02 17.66
C VAL A 30 -8.83 -16.78 18.27
N ASN A 31 -8.15 -17.81 18.79
CA ASN A 31 -6.81 -17.66 19.33
C ASN A 31 -5.76 -17.33 18.26
N PHE A 32 -5.92 -17.86 17.04
CA PHE A 32 -5.07 -17.51 15.91
C PHE A 32 -5.30 -16.07 15.44
N LEU A 33 -6.57 -15.64 15.38
CA LEU A 33 -6.96 -14.28 15.04
C LEU A 33 -6.55 -13.26 16.11
N SER A 34 -6.51 -13.65 17.39
CA SER A 34 -6.13 -12.76 18.49
C SER A 34 -4.62 -12.64 18.71
N SER A 35 -3.83 -13.65 18.33
CA SER A 35 -2.36 -13.62 18.46
C SER A 35 -1.64 -13.06 17.23
N GLY A 36 -2.36 -12.85 16.11
CA GLY A 36 -1.84 -12.24 14.89
C GLY A 36 -2.08 -10.73 14.78
N GLN A 37 -2.41 -10.03 15.88
CA GLN A 37 -3.07 -8.71 15.86
C GLN A 37 -2.44 -7.65 14.96
N GLU A 38 -1.13 -7.64 14.76
CA GLU A 38 -0.50 -6.64 13.90
C GLU A 38 -0.43 -7.03 12.42
N LYS A 39 -0.35 -8.32 12.11
CA LYS A 39 -0.21 -8.82 10.72
C LYS A 39 -1.53 -9.27 10.11
N GLY A 40 -2.53 -9.57 10.93
CA GLY A 40 -3.86 -10.00 10.49
C GLY A 40 -4.50 -9.01 9.52
N PRO A 41 -4.59 -7.71 9.85
CA PRO A 41 -5.14 -6.70 8.95
C PRO A 41 -4.34 -6.56 7.64
N GLU A 42 -3.01 -6.66 7.71
CA GLU A 42 -2.14 -6.57 6.53
C GLU A 42 -2.36 -7.75 5.56
N ILE A 43 -2.38 -8.97 6.10
CA ILE A 43 -2.64 -10.19 5.32
C ILE A 43 -4.06 -10.16 4.74
N LEU A 44 -5.05 -9.76 5.53
CA LEU A 44 -6.44 -9.67 5.06
C LEU A 44 -6.58 -8.65 3.92
N CYS A 45 -5.94 -7.48 4.06
CA CYS A 45 -5.89 -6.50 2.99
C CYS A 45 -5.24 -7.11 1.73
N GLN A 46 -4.05 -7.70 1.86
CA GLN A 46 -3.34 -8.32 0.74
C GLN A 46 -4.15 -9.43 0.05
N GLU A 47 -4.78 -10.31 0.81
CA GLU A 47 -5.57 -11.41 0.26
C GLU A 47 -6.83 -10.90 -0.45
N THR A 48 -7.50 -9.88 0.10
CA THR A 48 -8.68 -9.29 -0.56
C THR A 48 -8.32 -8.50 -1.80
N VAL A 49 -7.17 -7.81 -1.77
CA VAL A 49 -6.52 -7.20 -2.93
C VAL A 49 -6.28 -8.24 -4.03
N ALA A 50 -5.62 -9.36 -3.70
CA ALA A 50 -5.31 -10.42 -4.64
C ALA A 50 -6.57 -11.13 -5.16
N LEU A 51 -7.54 -11.40 -4.28
CA LEU A 51 -8.82 -12.02 -4.63
C LEU A 51 -9.63 -11.11 -5.56
N ARG A 52 -9.63 -9.80 -5.31
CA ARG A 52 -10.31 -8.84 -6.18
C ARG A 52 -9.66 -8.78 -7.54
N ALA A 53 -8.33 -8.72 -7.58
CA ALA A 53 -7.58 -8.76 -8.84
C ALA A 53 -7.85 -10.06 -9.62
N ALA A 54 -7.91 -11.21 -8.92
CA ALA A 54 -8.30 -12.49 -9.54
C ALA A 54 -9.77 -12.51 -10.01
N SER A 55 -10.69 -11.85 -9.30
CA SER A 55 -12.11 -11.76 -9.67
C SER A 55 -12.36 -10.85 -10.88
N ALA A 56 -11.48 -9.86 -11.11
CA ALA A 56 -11.53 -8.99 -12.28
C ALA A 56 -11.28 -9.76 -13.58
N LEU A 57 -10.61 -10.91 -13.52
CA LEU A 57 -10.35 -11.81 -14.65
C LEU A 57 -11.57 -12.64 -15.08
N SER A 58 -12.80 -12.19 -14.79
CA SER A 58 -14.01 -12.98 -15.04
C SER A 58 -14.15 -13.41 -16.50
N VAL A 59 -14.19 -14.72 -16.64
CA VAL A 59 -14.30 -15.50 -17.86
C VAL A 59 -15.75 -15.46 -18.35
N SER A 60 -15.95 -15.16 -19.64
CA SER A 60 -17.23 -15.37 -20.36
C SER A 60 -18.44 -14.52 -19.92
N GLY A 61 -18.22 -13.23 -19.61
CA GLY A 61 -19.31 -12.23 -19.61
C GLY A 61 -20.25 -12.25 -18.40
N VAL A 62 -19.92 -12.99 -17.34
CA VAL A 62 -20.64 -12.92 -16.07
C VAL A 62 -19.91 -11.93 -15.16
N ASN A 63 -20.55 -10.80 -14.86
CA ASN A 63 -20.07 -9.87 -13.84
C ASN A 63 -20.25 -10.51 -12.47
N VAL A 64 -19.22 -11.23 -12.00
CA VAL A 64 -19.17 -11.71 -10.63
C VAL A 64 -19.05 -10.47 -9.73
N ALA A 65 -19.90 -10.38 -8.71
CA ALA A 65 -19.89 -9.27 -7.77
C ALA A 65 -18.46 -9.06 -7.24
N LYS A 66 -17.91 -7.86 -7.48
CA LYS A 66 -16.55 -7.49 -7.07
C LYS A 66 -16.41 -7.74 -5.58
N THR A 67 -15.46 -8.58 -5.18
CA THR A 67 -15.20 -8.81 -3.76
C THR A 67 -14.84 -7.46 -3.11
N PRO A 68 -15.48 -7.09 -1.98
CA PRO A 68 -15.13 -5.88 -1.26
C PRO A 68 -13.65 -5.93 -0.85
N LEU A 69 -12.95 -4.80 -0.97
CA LEU A 69 -11.61 -4.69 -0.42
C LEU A 69 -11.75 -4.52 1.10
N LEU A 70 -11.10 -5.38 1.87
CA LEU A 70 -11.14 -5.31 3.34
C LEU A 70 -9.92 -4.58 3.91
N CYS A 71 -9.28 -3.75 3.08
CA CYS A 71 -8.19 -2.89 3.51
C CYS A 71 -8.76 -1.74 4.34
N LYS A 72 -8.27 -1.65 5.57
CA LYS A 72 -8.50 -0.52 6.48
C LYS A 72 -7.16 0.11 6.79
N THR A 73 -7.19 1.40 7.05
CA THR A 73 -6.06 2.08 7.68
C THR A 73 -5.73 1.39 9.01
N ILE A 74 -4.45 1.10 9.21
CA ILE A 74 -3.94 0.48 10.44
C ILE A 74 -3.23 1.56 11.25
N ASP A 75 -3.71 1.82 12.46
CA ASP A 75 -3.04 2.73 13.40
C ASP A 75 -1.78 2.07 13.99
N LYS A 76 -0.68 2.83 14.04
CA LYS A 76 0.61 2.39 14.55
C LYS A 76 1.24 3.49 15.39
N ASP A 77 1.65 3.12 16.59
CA ASP A 77 2.52 3.95 17.42
C ASP A 77 3.95 3.44 17.24
N ILE A 78 4.90 4.34 16.96
CA ILE A 78 6.32 4.03 16.82
C ILE A 78 7.14 4.93 17.73
N SER A 79 8.22 4.39 18.26
CA SER A 79 9.12 5.10 19.18
C SER A 79 10.54 4.52 19.09
N GLY A 80 11.50 5.24 19.66
CA GLY A 80 12.90 4.81 19.71
C GLY A 80 13.85 5.90 19.21
N THR A 81 15.07 5.49 18.89
CA THR A 81 16.07 6.40 18.34
C THR A 81 15.66 6.91 16.96
N LYS A 82 16.31 7.96 16.49
CA LYS A 82 16.14 8.47 15.12
C LYS A 82 16.26 7.36 14.06
N ASP A 83 17.23 6.46 14.24
CA ASP A 83 17.46 5.32 13.36
C ASP A 83 16.31 4.30 13.44
N ASP A 84 15.86 3.96 14.66
CA ASP A 84 14.73 3.05 14.87
C ASP A 84 13.44 3.59 14.24
N VAL A 85 13.18 4.89 14.33
CA VAL A 85 12.01 5.54 13.71
C VAL A 85 12.09 5.44 12.19
N MET A 86 13.24 5.73 11.58
CA MET A 86 13.43 5.58 10.13
C MET A 86 13.25 4.13 9.68
N HIS A 87 13.79 3.15 10.42
CA HIS A 87 13.58 1.73 10.16
C HIS A 87 12.09 1.34 10.22
N GLN A 88 11.39 1.74 11.27
CA GLN A 88 9.97 1.42 11.45
C GLN A 88 9.11 2.05 10.35
N LEU A 89 9.35 3.30 9.97
CA LEU A 89 8.66 3.97 8.87
C LEU A 89 8.97 3.29 7.52
N GLY A 90 10.24 2.99 7.24
CA GLY A 90 10.64 2.26 6.03
C GLY A 90 9.96 0.90 5.92
N ASP A 91 9.90 0.15 7.02
CA ASP A 91 9.22 -1.14 7.10
C ASP A 91 7.71 -1.02 6.86
N LEU A 92 7.06 0.02 7.38
CA LEU A 92 5.64 0.29 7.13
C LEU A 92 5.40 0.65 5.66
N MET A 93 6.25 1.47 5.04
CA MET A 93 6.17 1.81 3.62
C MET A 93 6.34 0.57 2.72
N ALA A 94 7.32 -0.29 3.02
CA ALA A 94 7.55 -1.53 2.29
C ALA A 94 6.39 -2.53 2.47
N ARG A 95 5.80 -2.62 3.66
CA ARG A 95 4.60 -3.44 3.90
C ARG A 95 3.38 -2.89 3.18
N CYS A 96 3.21 -1.56 3.12
CA CYS A 96 2.17 -0.93 2.31
C CYS A 96 2.31 -1.31 0.83
N TRP A 97 3.52 -1.28 0.27
CA TRP A 97 3.78 -1.77 -1.09
C TRP A 97 3.40 -3.24 -1.28
N TRP A 98 3.77 -4.10 -0.33
CA TRP A 98 3.48 -5.53 -0.35
C TRP A 98 1.98 -5.86 -0.22
N MET A 99 1.25 -5.15 0.65
CA MET A 99 -0.21 -5.28 0.79
C MET A 99 -0.90 -5.02 -0.54
N TYR A 100 -0.33 -4.10 -1.31
CA TYR A 100 -0.84 -3.70 -2.61
C TYR A 100 -0.14 -4.42 -3.77
N GLY A 101 0.20 -5.70 -3.57
CA GLY A 101 0.67 -6.59 -4.64
C GLY A 101 1.94 -6.12 -5.34
N GLU A 102 2.77 -5.32 -4.67
CA GLU A 102 4.05 -4.82 -5.16
C GLU A 102 3.89 -4.05 -6.50
N GLY A 103 2.78 -3.35 -6.69
CA GLY A 103 2.51 -2.58 -7.90
C GLY A 103 2.09 -3.40 -9.13
N ARG A 104 2.00 -4.73 -9.02
CA ARG A 104 1.67 -5.65 -10.13
C ARG A 104 0.20 -5.73 -10.51
N TYR A 105 -0.59 -4.74 -10.12
CA TYR A 105 -2.04 -4.76 -10.36
C TYR A 105 -2.43 -4.88 -11.82
N ASP A 106 -1.74 -4.14 -12.68
CA ASP A 106 -2.01 -4.16 -14.11
C ASP A 106 -1.72 -5.54 -14.73
N ASP A 107 -0.72 -6.25 -14.20
CA ASP A 107 -0.38 -7.62 -14.63
C ASP A 107 -1.50 -8.58 -14.22
N ILE A 108 -2.02 -8.44 -13.01
CA ILE A 108 -3.05 -9.34 -12.46
C ILE A 108 -4.42 -9.06 -13.10
N ALA A 109 -4.72 -7.81 -13.46
CA ALA A 109 -5.95 -7.44 -14.17
C ALA A 109 -5.93 -7.79 -15.67
N GLY A 110 -4.90 -8.48 -16.15
CA GLY A 110 -4.86 -9.09 -17.48
C GLY A 110 -4.59 -8.13 -18.63
N GLY A 111 -3.97 -6.96 -18.38
CA GLY A 111 -3.59 -5.99 -19.41
C GLY A 111 -4.74 -5.41 -20.26
N GLY A 112 -5.99 -5.77 -19.95
CA GLY A 112 -7.18 -5.25 -20.59
C GLY A 112 -7.47 -3.81 -20.17
N SER A 113 -8.42 -3.16 -20.84
CA SER A 113 -8.89 -1.81 -20.51
C SER A 113 -9.55 -1.68 -19.13
N PHE A 114 -9.47 -2.70 -18.27
CA PHE A 114 -9.81 -2.57 -16.85
C PHE A 114 -8.86 -1.56 -16.23
N GLY A 115 -9.44 -0.42 -15.88
CA GLY A 115 -8.74 0.65 -15.19
C GLY A 115 -8.66 0.33 -13.71
N TYR A 116 -7.77 1.03 -13.00
CA TYR A 116 -7.73 0.95 -11.54
C TYR A 116 -9.08 1.29 -10.88
N GLU A 117 -9.88 2.13 -11.54
CA GLU A 117 -11.27 2.46 -11.21
C GLU A 117 -12.16 1.22 -10.99
N ASP A 118 -11.84 0.09 -11.64
CA ASP A 118 -12.58 -1.14 -11.45
C ASP A 118 -12.22 -1.88 -10.16
N ILE A 119 -10.98 -1.75 -9.72
CA ILE A 119 -10.44 -2.43 -8.54
C ILE A 119 -10.76 -1.63 -7.28
N ILE A 120 -10.84 -0.31 -7.34
CA ILE A 120 -11.24 0.48 -6.17
C ILE A 120 -12.41 1.41 -6.56
N PRO A 121 -13.64 1.11 -6.09
CA PRO A 121 -14.86 1.63 -6.70
C PRO A 121 -15.08 3.14 -6.51
N ASP A 122 -14.34 3.78 -5.59
CA ASP A 122 -14.41 5.24 -5.33
C ASP A 122 -13.25 6.04 -5.91
N PHE A 123 -12.44 5.42 -6.78
CA PHE A 123 -11.28 6.07 -7.39
C PHE A 123 -11.63 6.86 -8.65
N SER A 124 -12.91 7.17 -8.88
CA SER A 124 -13.37 8.01 -9.99
C SER A 124 -12.98 9.49 -9.83
N THR A 125 -12.36 9.85 -8.72
CA THR A 125 -11.76 11.17 -8.51
C THR A 125 -10.28 11.09 -8.86
N SER A 126 -9.74 12.15 -9.47
CA SER A 126 -8.41 12.21 -10.08
C SER A 126 -7.22 11.89 -9.14
N ASN A 127 -7.46 11.64 -7.85
CA ASN A 127 -6.45 11.48 -6.80
C ASN A 127 -6.60 10.14 -6.10
N ALA A 128 -6.29 9.10 -6.86
CA ALA A 128 -6.40 7.72 -6.49
C ALA A 128 -5.31 7.27 -5.49
N CYS A 129 -5.44 7.52 -4.19
CA CYS A 129 -4.59 6.88 -3.16
C CYS A 129 -5.39 6.31 -1.98
N VAL A 130 -4.89 5.23 -1.37
CA VAL A 130 -5.43 4.60 -0.15
C VAL A 130 -4.40 4.72 0.96
N MET A 131 -4.84 5.10 2.15
CA MET A 131 -3.98 5.15 3.31
C MET A 131 -3.84 3.77 3.97
N CYS A 132 -2.62 3.22 3.96
CA CYS A 132 -2.26 1.95 4.57
C CYS A 132 -2.14 2.08 6.10
N TYR A 133 -1.45 3.12 6.56
CA TYR A 133 -1.14 3.32 7.98
C TYR A 133 -1.37 4.76 8.39
N SER A 134 -1.84 4.93 9.62
CA SER A 134 -1.78 6.17 10.40
C SER A 134 -0.74 5.95 11.48
N VAL A 135 0.34 6.72 11.45
CA VAL A 135 1.52 6.48 12.29
C VAL A 135 1.71 7.64 13.23
N VAL A 136 1.71 7.40 14.54
CA VAL A 136 2.09 8.40 15.55
C VAL A 136 3.52 8.13 15.98
N VAL A 137 4.38 9.15 15.88
CA VAL A 137 5.75 9.08 16.37
C VAL A 137 5.76 9.56 17.82
N GLU A 138 5.89 8.64 18.76
CA GLU A 138 5.91 8.99 20.18
C GLU A 138 7.24 9.64 20.57
N ASP A 139 7.18 10.55 21.54
CA ASP A 139 8.36 11.13 22.15
C ASP A 139 9.16 10.06 22.90
N SER A 140 10.48 10.11 22.80
CA SER A 140 11.37 9.22 23.55
C SER A 140 12.57 9.98 24.09
N GLU A 141 13.28 9.39 25.07
CA GLU A 141 14.49 10.00 25.63
C GLU A 141 15.58 10.30 24.58
N GLU A 142 15.57 9.59 23.45
CA GLU A 142 16.57 9.66 22.37
C GLU A 142 16.07 10.34 21.09
N PHE A 143 14.77 10.62 20.99
CA PHE A 143 14.16 11.34 19.88
C PHE A 143 13.06 12.26 20.45
N SER A 144 13.47 13.49 20.74
CA SER A 144 12.68 14.47 21.47
C SER A 144 11.99 15.47 20.53
N VAL A 145 11.07 16.28 21.06
CA VAL A 145 10.35 17.33 20.31
C VAL A 145 11.27 18.32 19.57
N SER A 146 12.53 18.48 20.01
CA SER A 146 13.50 19.33 19.29
C SER A 146 14.21 18.65 18.12
N ASP A 147 14.10 17.32 18.04
CA ASP A 147 14.74 16.52 17.00
C ASP A 147 13.79 16.34 15.81
N SER A 148 14.35 16.42 14.61
CA SER A 148 13.62 16.11 13.38
C SER A 148 14.47 15.27 12.44
N ILE A 149 13.81 14.43 11.65
CA ILE A 149 14.37 13.73 10.51
C ILE A 149 13.93 14.52 9.28
N SER A 150 14.88 15.13 8.59
CA SER A 150 14.51 15.86 7.37
C SER A 150 14.04 14.89 6.30
N SER A 151 13.16 15.36 5.42
CA SER A 151 12.65 14.58 4.29
C SER A 151 13.79 14.03 3.42
N GLU A 152 14.86 14.81 3.24
CA GLU A 152 16.08 14.42 2.52
C GLU A 152 16.85 13.32 3.26
N GLU A 153 17.01 13.45 4.57
CA GLU A 153 17.67 12.44 5.40
C GLU A 153 16.92 11.12 5.35
N PHE A 154 15.59 11.14 5.49
CA PHE A 154 14.80 9.92 5.41
C PHE A 154 14.79 9.32 4.00
N ALA A 155 14.73 10.14 2.95
CA ALA A 155 14.85 9.67 1.58
C ALA A 155 16.23 9.02 1.32
N ASN A 156 17.31 9.61 1.83
CA ASN A 156 18.65 9.04 1.77
C ASN A 156 18.74 7.73 2.53
N PHE A 157 18.13 7.63 3.72
CA PHE A 157 18.01 6.39 4.47
C PHE A 157 17.35 5.28 3.63
N LEU A 158 16.20 5.56 3.00
CA LEU A 158 15.49 4.57 2.15
C LEU A 158 16.30 4.16 0.91
N LEU A 159 17.15 5.06 0.41
CA LEU A 159 18.06 4.82 -0.71
C LEU A 159 19.21 3.88 -0.34
N THR A 160 19.76 4.01 0.87
CA THR A 160 21.02 3.34 1.27
C THR A 160 20.83 2.16 2.22
N GLU A 161 19.80 2.16 3.06
CA GLU A 161 19.64 1.16 4.11
C GLU A 161 19.03 -0.14 3.59
N ASP A 162 19.57 -1.27 4.06
CA ASP A 162 19.21 -2.59 3.57
C ASP A 162 17.83 -3.05 4.09
N TYR A 163 16.93 -3.42 3.18
CA TYR A 163 15.63 -3.98 3.53
C TYR A 163 15.71 -5.50 3.74
N LYS A 164 15.73 -5.92 5.01
CA LYS A 164 15.95 -7.32 5.45
C LYS A 164 14.71 -8.24 5.32
N HIS A 165 13.89 -8.09 4.28
CA HIS A 165 12.75 -8.97 4.06
C HIS A 165 13.08 -10.15 3.13
N ARG A 166 12.42 -11.30 3.36
CA ARG A 166 12.88 -12.66 2.96
C ARG A 166 13.09 -12.88 1.46
N ASN A 167 12.72 -11.94 0.59
CA ASN A 167 12.75 -12.05 -0.86
C ASN A 167 13.11 -10.73 -1.57
N SER A 168 13.65 -9.73 -0.88
CA SER A 168 14.03 -8.44 -1.51
C SER A 168 15.23 -8.65 -2.46
N LYS A 169 14.95 -8.84 -3.74
CA LYS A 169 15.94 -8.68 -4.81
C LYS A 169 16.13 -7.20 -5.06
N GLY A 170 16.84 -6.54 -4.17
CA GLY A 170 17.04 -5.09 -4.15
C GLY A 170 17.48 -4.77 -2.74
N ASN A 171 18.74 -4.38 -2.58
CA ASN A 171 19.35 -4.37 -1.26
C ASN A 171 18.62 -3.41 -0.31
N THR A 172 18.07 -2.31 -0.81
CA THR A 172 17.52 -1.21 0.00
C THR A 172 15.99 -1.08 -0.06
N TYR A 173 15.38 -0.29 0.84
CA TYR A 173 13.93 -0.03 0.85
C TYR A 173 13.42 0.52 -0.49
N LEU A 174 14.12 1.52 -1.05
CA LEU A 174 13.78 2.05 -2.35
C LEU A 174 14.00 1.01 -3.45
N GLY A 175 15.11 0.26 -3.37
CA GLY A 175 15.41 -0.81 -4.30
C GLY A 175 14.27 -1.84 -4.35
N TYR A 176 13.71 -2.23 -3.21
CA TYR A 176 12.58 -3.13 -3.13
C TYR A 176 11.34 -2.59 -3.88
N VAL A 177 10.92 -1.35 -3.63
CA VAL A 177 9.75 -0.74 -4.29
C VAL A 177 9.97 -0.53 -5.79
N GLN A 178 11.20 -0.23 -6.22
CA GLN A 178 11.53 0.04 -7.62
C GLN A 178 11.75 -1.21 -8.49
N THR A 179 12.08 -2.35 -7.88
CA THR A 179 12.50 -3.55 -8.63
C THR A 179 11.50 -4.69 -8.51
N VAL A 180 10.84 -4.82 -7.36
CA VAL A 180 9.89 -5.91 -7.12
C VAL A 180 8.52 -5.46 -7.59
N GLY A 181 8.08 -6.06 -8.69
CA GLY A 181 6.73 -5.89 -9.23
C GLY A 181 6.51 -4.69 -10.16
N GLY A 182 7.53 -3.88 -10.40
CA GLY A 182 7.51 -2.82 -11.41
C GLY A 182 8.29 -1.58 -10.95
N PRO A 183 8.34 -0.52 -11.77
CA PRO A 183 9.10 0.70 -11.50
C PRO A 183 8.41 1.57 -10.43
N GLY A 184 8.14 1.05 -9.23
CA GLY A 184 7.48 1.82 -8.17
C GLY A 184 8.28 3.04 -7.74
N ALA A 185 7.64 4.01 -7.08
CA ALA A 185 8.32 5.17 -6.50
C ALA A 185 8.01 5.32 -5.01
N ILE A 186 8.94 5.94 -4.28
CA ILE A 186 8.72 6.36 -2.89
C ILE A 186 8.89 7.87 -2.81
N GLN A 187 7.98 8.55 -2.10
CA GLN A 187 8.05 9.99 -1.87
C GLN A 187 7.88 10.32 -0.39
N VAL A 188 8.84 11.08 0.13
CA VAL A 188 8.85 11.64 1.49
C VAL A 188 8.52 13.12 1.36
N LEU A 189 7.31 13.51 1.75
CA LEU A 189 6.77 14.84 1.46
C LEU A 189 6.84 15.81 2.63
N THR A 190 7.21 15.32 3.82
CA THR A 190 7.25 16.11 5.06
C THR A 190 8.38 15.62 5.95
N ASP A 191 8.87 16.52 6.81
CA ASP A 191 9.85 16.19 7.83
C ASP A 191 9.18 15.41 8.96
N ILE A 192 9.92 14.47 9.55
CA ILE A 192 9.43 13.63 10.64
C ILE A 192 9.89 14.23 11.97
N GLU A 193 8.93 14.54 12.83
CA GLU A 193 9.10 15.13 14.17
C GLU A 193 8.39 14.23 15.19
N SER A 194 8.82 14.26 16.45
CA SER A 194 8.11 13.55 17.51
C SER A 194 6.78 14.23 17.85
N GLU A 195 5.87 13.46 18.47
CA GLU A 195 4.48 13.85 18.81
C GLU A 195 3.60 14.23 17.60
N LYS A 196 4.05 13.93 16.37
CA LYS A 196 3.26 14.13 15.16
C LYS A 196 2.73 12.82 14.59
N ALA A 197 1.64 12.96 13.82
CA ALA A 197 1.00 11.86 13.14
C ALA A 197 1.19 11.97 11.62
N TYR A 198 1.49 10.84 10.99
CA TYR A 198 1.83 10.71 9.58
C TYR A 198 0.92 9.69 8.90
N GLY A 199 0.56 9.94 7.64
CA GLY A 199 -0.14 8.97 6.80
C GLY A 199 0.83 8.32 5.83
N ILE A 200 0.84 6.98 5.80
CA ILE A 200 1.52 6.20 4.75
C ILE A 200 0.48 5.72 3.76
N SER A 201 0.62 6.11 2.50
CA SER A 201 -0.38 5.88 1.46
C SER A 201 0.19 5.18 0.24
N PHE A 202 -0.59 4.26 -0.32
CA PHE A 202 -0.34 3.67 -1.63
C PHE A 202 -1.16 4.43 -2.68
N ALA A 203 -0.53 4.85 -3.76
CA ALA A 203 -1.21 5.39 -4.92
C ALA A 203 -0.86 4.59 -6.16
N ALA A 204 -1.86 4.07 -6.85
CA ALA A 204 -1.62 3.33 -8.07
C ALA A 204 -1.27 4.24 -9.24
N LYS A 205 -0.57 3.67 -10.22
CA LYS A 205 -0.36 4.29 -11.53
C LYS A 205 -1.70 4.70 -12.15
N ASN A 206 -1.72 5.87 -12.78
CA ASN A 206 -2.87 6.36 -13.53
C ASN A 206 -2.54 6.36 -15.04
N LYS A 207 -3.46 5.87 -15.88
CA LYS A 207 -3.24 5.69 -17.33
C LYS A 207 -3.35 6.99 -18.12
N GLU A 208 -3.85 8.08 -17.54
CA GLU A 208 -3.81 9.36 -18.25
C GLU A 208 -2.35 9.83 -18.37
N PRO A 209 -1.80 9.95 -19.60
CA PRO A 209 -0.46 10.46 -19.80
C PRO A 209 -0.47 11.93 -19.34
N GLY A 210 -0.07 12.13 -18.09
CA GLY A 210 0.10 13.46 -17.55
C GLY A 210 1.09 14.25 -18.40
N PHE A 211 0.85 15.55 -18.50
CA PHE A 211 1.70 16.54 -19.17
C PHE A 211 3.19 16.46 -18.76
N LEU A 212 3.52 15.86 -17.61
CA LEU A 212 4.90 15.60 -17.20
C LEU A 212 5.67 14.62 -18.10
N ALA A 213 4.99 13.81 -18.93
CA ALA A 213 5.64 13.01 -19.97
C ALA A 213 6.08 13.86 -21.19
N SER A 214 5.51 15.07 -21.37
CA SER A 214 5.87 16.00 -22.45
C SER A 214 6.69 17.21 -22.00
N VAL A 215 6.68 17.54 -20.72
CA VAL A 215 7.63 18.49 -20.12
C VAL A 215 8.83 17.71 -19.62
N GLY A 216 9.72 17.36 -20.54
CA GLY A 216 10.99 16.73 -20.19
C GLY A 216 11.72 17.55 -19.13
N LEU A 217 12.00 16.93 -17.97
CA LEU A 217 13.17 17.19 -17.11
C LEU A 217 13.69 18.64 -17.11
N GLY A 218 12.81 19.60 -16.85
CA GLY A 218 13.13 21.01 -17.05
C GLY A 218 12.38 21.89 -16.06
N ALA A 219 13.09 22.24 -14.98
CA ALA A 219 12.91 23.48 -14.22
C ALA A 219 11.82 23.57 -13.12
N VAL A 220 11.59 22.51 -12.35
CA VAL A 220 11.25 22.69 -10.92
C VAL A 220 12.32 21.97 -10.13
N GLY A 221 12.91 22.63 -9.14
CA GLY A 221 14.13 22.26 -8.41
C GLY A 221 14.01 20.97 -7.59
N LEU A 222 13.77 19.87 -8.28
CA LEU A 222 13.72 18.51 -7.79
C LEU A 222 15.09 17.92 -8.11
N GLY A 223 15.82 17.51 -7.07
CA GLY A 223 17.06 16.76 -7.18
C GLY A 223 16.82 15.39 -7.82
N VAL A 224 16.54 15.38 -9.12
CA VAL A 224 16.55 14.15 -9.91
C VAL A 224 18.00 13.72 -10.01
N LEU A 225 18.41 12.82 -9.10
CA LEU A 225 19.60 12.00 -9.24
C LEU A 225 19.39 11.08 -10.45
N SER A 226 19.60 11.66 -11.64
CA SER A 226 19.73 10.92 -12.88
C SER A 226 21.05 10.14 -12.78
N ILE A 227 20.98 8.92 -12.26
CA ILE A 227 22.10 8.00 -12.32
C ILE A 227 22.36 7.73 -13.80
N ALA A 228 23.43 8.35 -14.31
CA ALA A 228 23.90 8.18 -15.67
C ALA A 228 24.07 6.69 -15.98
N SER A 229 23.42 6.26 -17.04
CA SER A 229 23.40 4.88 -17.50
C SER A 229 24.79 4.37 -17.88
N GLY A 230 25.13 3.18 -17.37
CA GLY A 230 26.13 2.31 -17.99
C GLY A 230 25.64 1.77 -19.36
N PRO A 231 26.52 1.15 -20.15
CA PRO A 231 26.24 0.86 -21.55
C PRO A 231 25.05 -0.10 -21.75
N VAL A 232 24.06 0.38 -22.50
CA VAL A 232 23.11 -0.30 -23.40
C VAL A 232 22.54 -1.64 -22.90
N GLY A 233 21.34 -1.60 -22.30
CA GLY A 233 20.49 -2.79 -22.18
C GLY A 233 19.46 -2.79 -21.04
N TRP A 234 19.57 -1.87 -20.08
CA TRP A 234 18.68 -1.80 -18.93
C TRP A 234 17.92 -0.48 -18.99
N VAL A 235 16.61 -0.52 -19.24
CA VAL A 235 15.74 0.61 -18.94
C VAL A 235 15.55 0.61 -17.43
N THR A 236 16.47 1.21 -16.70
CA THR A 236 16.31 1.50 -15.28
C THR A 236 15.38 2.70 -15.16
N GLY A 237 14.20 2.49 -14.56
CA GLY A 237 13.29 3.57 -14.20
C GLY A 237 14.05 4.63 -13.40
N GLY A 238 13.89 5.90 -13.81
CA GLY A 238 14.59 7.01 -13.17
C GLY A 238 14.27 7.06 -11.67
N ILE A 239 15.31 7.22 -10.85
CA ILE A 239 15.16 7.46 -9.42
C ILE A 239 14.61 8.88 -9.25
N LEU A 240 13.32 8.99 -8.98
CA LEU A 240 12.68 10.23 -8.51
C LEU A 240 12.60 10.18 -6.99
N ALA A 241 13.71 10.45 -6.32
CA ALA A 241 13.69 10.84 -4.91
C ALA A 241 13.48 12.36 -4.87
N ILE A 242 12.20 12.78 -4.84
CA ILE A 242 11.83 14.18 -4.72
C ILE A 242 11.94 14.56 -3.24
N GLY A 243 13.10 15.07 -2.83
CA GLY A 243 13.33 15.69 -1.52
C GLY A 243 13.01 17.19 -1.49
N GLY A 244 12.08 17.64 -2.33
CA GLY A 244 11.68 19.05 -2.39
C GLY A 244 10.51 19.32 -1.47
N THR A 245 10.55 20.41 -0.71
CA THR A 245 9.37 20.95 -0.03
C THR A 245 8.37 21.38 -1.10
N LEU A 246 7.35 20.54 -1.35
CA LEU A 246 6.20 20.91 -2.16
C LEU A 246 5.46 22.02 -1.40
N SER A 247 5.78 23.28 -1.73
CA SER A 247 5.34 24.44 -0.96
C SER A 247 3.87 24.80 -1.19
N THR A 248 3.21 24.14 -2.15
CA THR A 248 1.80 24.35 -2.43
C THR A 248 1.03 23.03 -2.53
N ILE A 249 -0.21 23.04 -2.03
CA ILE A 249 -1.17 21.93 -2.16
C ILE A 249 -1.38 21.56 -3.64
N ASP A 250 -1.30 22.54 -4.55
CA ASP A 250 -1.47 22.31 -5.99
C ASP A 250 -0.35 21.44 -6.61
N ASP A 251 0.89 21.58 -6.14
CA ASP A 251 2.01 20.76 -6.61
C ASP A 251 1.86 19.30 -6.13
N VAL A 252 1.46 19.13 -4.87
CA VAL A 252 1.14 17.82 -4.27
C VAL A 252 0.01 17.14 -5.04
N MET A 253 -1.05 17.88 -5.33
CA MET A 253 -2.21 17.39 -6.09
C MET A 253 -1.86 17.00 -7.52
N THR A 254 -1.06 17.82 -8.20
CA THR A 254 -0.60 17.53 -9.57
C THR A 254 0.20 16.23 -9.62
N LEU A 255 1.03 16.00 -8.60
CA LEU A 255 1.82 14.81 -8.44
C LEU A 255 0.94 13.56 -8.18
N PHE A 256 -0.17 13.71 -7.44
CA PHE A 256 -1.15 12.64 -7.27
C PHE A 256 -2.04 12.40 -8.51
N ARG A 257 -2.14 13.34 -9.45
CA ARG A 257 -2.96 13.12 -10.67
C ARG A 257 -2.23 12.33 -11.74
N ASN A 258 -0.97 12.68 -11.96
CA ASN A 258 -0.20 12.24 -13.12
C ASN A 258 0.91 11.26 -12.71
N ARG A 259 0.59 9.96 -12.68
CA ARG A 259 1.52 8.93 -12.22
C ARG A 259 1.70 7.83 -13.26
N GLU A 260 2.88 7.76 -13.85
CA GLU A 260 3.26 6.65 -14.73
C GLU A 260 3.49 5.34 -13.96
N VAL A 261 3.74 5.45 -12.65
CA VAL A 261 4.10 4.32 -11.78
C VAL A 261 3.34 4.36 -10.45
N SER A 262 3.08 3.18 -9.88
CA SER A 262 2.52 3.09 -8.53
C SER A 262 3.54 3.60 -7.52
N SER A 263 3.09 4.34 -6.52
CA SER A 263 3.95 5.09 -5.61
C SER A 263 3.51 4.95 -4.16
N ILE A 264 4.46 4.94 -3.23
CA ILE A 264 4.24 5.04 -1.79
C ILE A 264 4.58 6.45 -1.34
N TYR A 265 3.73 7.01 -0.49
CA TYR A 265 3.88 8.34 0.08
C TYR A 265 3.92 8.27 1.59
N ILE A 266 4.71 9.13 2.20
CA ILE A 266 4.55 9.54 3.59
C ILE A 266 4.35 11.05 3.65
N ASN A 267 3.33 11.49 4.39
CA ASN A 267 2.98 12.89 4.56
C ASN A 267 2.34 13.10 5.95
N ASP A 268 2.13 14.36 6.35
CA ASP A 268 1.34 14.69 7.53
C ASP A 268 -0.04 14.02 7.45
N LEU A 269 -0.53 13.48 8.57
CA LEU A 269 -1.77 12.70 8.60
C LEU A 269 -2.96 13.50 8.05
N ALA A 270 -3.05 14.79 8.36
CA ALA A 270 -4.12 15.66 7.86
C ALA A 270 -4.08 15.81 6.33
N THR A 271 -2.90 15.95 5.75
CA THR A 271 -2.74 16.03 4.29
C THR A 271 -2.99 14.68 3.63
N ALA A 272 -2.56 13.58 4.24
CA ALA A 272 -2.89 12.24 3.75
C ALA A 272 -4.40 11.98 3.79
N GLN A 273 -5.10 12.44 4.83
CA GLN A 273 -6.56 12.38 5.00
C GLN A 273 -7.33 13.13 3.93
N GLU A 274 -6.88 14.33 3.59
CA GLU A 274 -7.51 15.18 2.60
C GLU A 274 -7.37 14.60 1.18
N ASN A 275 -6.24 13.94 0.90
CA ASN A 275 -5.87 13.55 -0.46
C ASN A 275 -6.06 12.06 -0.75
N CYS A 276 -6.09 11.21 0.27
CA CYS A 276 -6.22 9.76 0.13
C CYS A 276 -7.46 9.24 0.85
N PHE A 277 -8.05 8.19 0.29
CA PHE A 277 -9.19 7.54 0.91
C PHE A 277 -8.78 6.98 2.28
N GLN A 278 -9.49 7.45 3.31
CA GLN A 278 -9.54 6.82 4.62
C GLN A 278 -10.89 6.13 4.79
N GLY A 279 -10.87 4.82 5.00
CA GLY A 279 -12.10 4.10 5.32
C GLY A 279 -12.02 2.61 5.09
N ASP A 280 -13.10 1.96 5.50
CA ASP A 280 -13.39 0.58 5.11
C ASP A 280 -13.77 0.57 3.63
N LEU A 281 -12.86 0.13 2.77
CA LEU A 281 -13.15 -0.07 1.34
C LEU A 281 -14.23 -1.15 1.09
N GLY A 282 -14.74 -1.78 2.16
CA GLY A 282 -15.79 -2.77 2.14
C GLY A 282 -17.19 -2.22 1.88
N GLY A 283 -17.38 -0.89 1.86
CA GLY A 283 -18.65 -0.24 1.53
C GLY A 283 -19.70 -0.40 2.64
N ASN A 284 -19.86 0.64 3.45
CA ASN A 284 -21.07 0.92 4.23
C ASN A 284 -21.48 2.36 3.98
#